data_AF-A0A402SUM6-F1
#
_entry.id   AF-A0A402SUM6-F1
#
_cell.length_a   1.000
_cell.length_b   1.000
_cell.length_c   1.000
_cell.angle_alpha   90.00
_cell.angle_beta   90.00
_cell.angle_gamma   90.00
#
_symmetry.space_group_name_H-M   'P 1'
#
loop_
_entity.id
_entity.type
_entity.pdbx_description
1 polymer ?
#
loop_
_entity_poly.entity_id
_entity_poly.type
_entity_poly.pdbx_seq_one_letter_code
_entity_poly.pdbx_strand_id
1 'polypeptide(L)'
;MEQRAFLIEIKKLIASITSKNMTVKGCSTEDILYLEENYGELPKSYKLFLSLLGVESGDFKEGTDLLFKDINDINKYTVELMQENNISIPVGMYSFLLHQGYSALFFIERDDDPSVYCYTEGKEIKKTKYVFSEYVLAEIELYNRYQ
;
A
#
# COMPACT_ATOMS: atom_id res chain seq x y z
N MET A 1 3.54 -14.87 -8.01
CA MET A 1 2.30 -15.42 -7.41
C MET A 1 1.17 -15.36 -8.44
N GLU A 2 0.19 -16.27 -8.42
CA GLU A 2 -0.96 -16.20 -9.33
C GLU A 2 -1.94 -15.12 -8.84
N GLN A 3 -2.26 -14.12 -9.67
CA GLN A 3 -3.15 -12.99 -9.33
C GLN A 3 -4.52 -13.44 -8.76
N ARG A 4 -4.96 -14.64 -9.15
CA ARG A 4 -6.16 -15.29 -8.63
C ARG A 4 -6.07 -15.61 -7.13
N ALA A 5 -4.94 -16.11 -6.64
CA ALA A 5 -4.76 -16.43 -5.23
C ALA A 5 -4.80 -15.15 -4.38
N PHE A 6 -4.13 -14.09 -4.85
CA PHE A 6 -4.14 -12.79 -4.19
C PHE A 6 -5.56 -12.20 -4.07
N LEU A 7 -6.34 -12.24 -5.16
CA LEU A 7 -7.75 -11.82 -5.16
C LEU A 7 -8.59 -12.58 -4.14
N ILE A 8 -8.40 -13.90 -4.03
CA ILE A 8 -9.16 -14.75 -3.11
C ILE A 8 -8.91 -14.33 -1.66
N GLU A 9 -7.65 -14.10 -1.29
CA GLU A 9 -7.30 -13.72 0.09
C GLU A 9 -7.79 -12.32 0.45
N ILE A 10 -7.73 -11.34 -0.46
CA ILE A 10 -8.34 -10.02 -0.23
C ILE A 10 -9.86 -10.18 -0.04
N LYS A 11 -10.55 -10.99 -0.85
CA LYS A 11 -11.99 -11.20 -0.69
C LYS A 11 -12.35 -11.84 0.66
N LYS A 12 -11.51 -12.74 1.18
CA LYS A 12 -11.68 -13.31 2.52
C LYS A 12 -11.49 -12.25 3.61
N LEU A 13 -10.49 -11.38 3.48
CA LEU A 13 -10.30 -10.24 4.37
C LEU A 13 -11.56 -9.36 4.40
N ILE A 14 -12.07 -8.98 3.22
CA ILE A 14 -13.28 -8.15 3.10
C ILE A 14 -14.49 -8.81 3.78
N ALA A 15 -14.69 -10.11 3.55
CA ALA A 15 -15.77 -10.87 4.20
C ALA A 15 -15.64 -10.87 5.74
N SER A 16 -14.41 -11.01 6.25
CA SER A 16 -14.13 -10.97 7.69
C SER A 16 -14.48 -9.59 8.28
N ILE A 17 -14.01 -8.50 7.67
CA ILE A 17 -14.27 -7.13 8.12
C ILE A 17 -15.77 -6.82 8.07
N THR A 18 -16.43 -7.13 6.95
CA THR A 18 -17.86 -6.85 6.78
C THR A 18 -18.74 -7.65 7.73
N SER A 19 -18.32 -8.84 8.17
CA SER A 19 -19.03 -9.62 9.20
C SER A 19 -19.10 -8.92 10.57
N LYS A 20 -18.21 -7.95 10.82
CA LYS A 20 -18.20 -7.09 12.02
C LYS A 20 -19.02 -5.81 11.86
N ASN A 21 -19.79 -5.69 10.77
CA ASN A 21 -20.54 -4.47 10.39
C ASN A 21 -19.66 -3.26 10.06
N MET A 22 -18.40 -3.49 9.66
CA MET A 22 -17.51 -2.44 9.16
C MET A 22 -17.60 -2.32 7.63
N THR A 23 -17.28 -1.14 7.11
CA THR A 23 -17.36 -0.84 5.67
C THR A 23 -16.01 -1.04 5.00
N VAL A 24 -16.04 -1.71 3.84
CA VAL A 24 -14.90 -1.82 2.93
C VAL A 24 -15.34 -1.36 1.56
N LYS A 25 -14.55 -0.51 0.93
CA LYS A 25 -14.86 0.09 -0.37
C LYS A 25 -13.58 0.21 -1.20
N GLY A 26 -13.65 -0.24 -2.44
CA GLY A 26 -12.59 -0.10 -3.42
C GLY A 26 -12.64 1.22 -4.19
N CYS A 27 -11.50 1.59 -4.77
CA CYS A 27 -11.38 2.67 -5.75
C CYS A 27 -12.17 2.35 -7.01
N SER A 28 -12.78 3.38 -7.57
CA SER A 28 -13.35 3.36 -8.91
C SER A 28 -12.26 3.36 -9.98
N THR A 29 -12.66 3.18 -11.24
CA THR A 29 -11.72 3.32 -12.37
C THR A 29 -11.22 4.76 -12.47
N GLU A 30 -12.07 5.74 -12.20
CA GLU A 30 -11.73 7.16 -12.19
C GLU A 30 -10.71 7.50 -11.10
N ASP A 31 -10.84 6.92 -9.91
CA ASP A 31 -9.85 7.10 -8.83
C ASP A 31 -8.48 6.56 -9.23
N ILE A 32 -8.43 5.37 -9.86
CA ILE A 32 -7.17 4.77 -10.31
C ILE A 32 -6.56 5.58 -11.45
N LEU A 33 -7.36 6.05 -12.41
CA LEU A 33 -6.90 6.91 -13.50
C LEU A 33 -6.33 8.22 -12.97
N TYR A 34 -6.98 8.83 -11.97
CA TYR A 34 -6.45 10.03 -11.30
C TYR A 34 -5.06 9.77 -10.72
N LEU A 35 -4.83 8.63 -10.05
CA LEU A 35 -3.50 8.30 -9.55
C LEU A 35 -2.49 8.10 -10.69
N GLU A 36 -2.87 7.40 -11.76
CA GLU A 36 -1.98 7.15 -12.90
C GLU A 36 -1.62 8.42 -13.67
N GLU A 37 -2.52 9.40 -13.75
CA GLU A 37 -2.26 10.72 -14.34
C GLU A 37 -1.23 11.53 -13.53
N ASN A 38 -1.20 11.37 -12.20
CA ASN A 38 -0.29 12.10 -11.31
C ASN A 38 1.04 11.38 -11.06
N TYR A 39 1.04 10.04 -11.06
CA TYR A 39 2.16 9.22 -10.61
C TYR A 39 2.69 8.22 -11.66
N GLY A 40 2.13 8.24 -12.87
CA GLY A 40 2.41 7.27 -13.92
C GLY A 40 1.72 5.93 -13.68
N GLU A 41 1.87 5.00 -14.62
CA GLU A 41 1.23 3.69 -14.57
C GLU A 41 1.50 2.97 -13.24
N LEU A 42 0.43 2.42 -12.67
CA LEU A 42 0.47 1.71 -11.40
C LEU A 42 0.56 0.18 -11.63
N PRO A 43 1.30 -0.55 -10.78
CA PRO A 43 1.36 -2.01 -10.82
C PRO A 43 -0.01 -2.68 -10.77
N LYS A 44 -0.18 -3.79 -11.50
CA LYS A 44 -1.46 -4.54 -11.54
C LYS A 44 -1.90 -5.04 -10.15
N SER A 45 -0.96 -5.53 -9.35
CA SER A 45 -1.24 -6.00 -7.98
C SER A 45 -1.74 -4.85 -7.09
N TYR A 46 -1.12 -3.67 -7.19
CA TYR A 46 -1.53 -2.48 -6.43
C TYR A 46 -2.87 -1.94 -6.90
N LYS A 47 -3.12 -1.88 -8.22
CA LYS A 47 -4.45 -1.53 -8.77
C LYS A 47 -5.54 -2.49 -8.29
N LEU A 48 -5.25 -3.79 -8.28
CA LEU A 48 -6.18 -4.79 -7.76
C LEU A 48 -6.51 -4.54 -6.28
N PHE A 49 -5.49 -4.29 -5.46
CA PHE A 49 -5.67 -3.93 -4.05
C PHE A 49 -6.56 -2.69 -3.88
N LEU A 50 -6.23 -1.59 -4.58
CA LEU A 50 -7.01 -0.35 -4.52
C LEU A 50 -8.45 -0.56 -4.97
N SER A 51 -8.69 -1.30 -6.05
CA SER A 51 -10.05 -1.58 -6.56
C SER A 51 -10.92 -2.40 -5.60
N LEU A 52 -10.33 -2.99 -4.55
CA LEU A 52 -11.03 -3.82 -3.58
C LEU A 52 -11.16 -3.16 -2.19
N LEU A 53 -10.13 -2.44 -1.73
CA LEU A 53 -10.14 -1.78 -0.41
C LEU A 53 -9.43 -0.41 -0.36
N GLY A 54 -9.34 0.28 -1.49
CA GLY A 54 -8.59 1.54 -1.60
C GLY A 54 -9.31 2.78 -1.06
N VAL A 55 -10.62 2.76 -0.82
CA VAL A 55 -11.37 3.93 -0.33
C VAL A 55 -11.69 3.81 1.16
N GLU A 56 -12.12 2.63 1.60
CA GLU A 56 -12.35 2.29 3.00
C GLU A 56 -11.88 0.85 3.24
N SER A 57 -11.20 0.58 4.36
CA SER A 57 -10.63 -0.73 4.69
C SER A 57 -11.14 -1.31 6.01
N GLY A 58 -12.19 -0.74 6.61
CA GLY A 58 -12.62 -1.08 7.97
C GLY A 58 -11.49 -0.88 8.99
N ASP A 59 -11.23 -1.91 9.80
CA ASP A 59 -10.15 -1.96 10.79
C ASP A 59 -8.83 -2.54 10.23
N PHE A 60 -8.77 -2.90 8.95
CA PHE A 60 -7.52 -3.34 8.35
C PHE A 60 -6.54 -2.16 8.24
N LYS A 61 -5.40 -2.31 8.94
CA LYS A 61 -4.32 -1.32 9.03
C LYS A 61 -4.75 0.01 9.67
N GLU A 62 -5.67 -0.04 10.63
CA GLU A 62 -6.06 1.14 11.41
C GLU A 62 -4.84 1.85 12.01
N GLY A 63 -4.82 3.18 11.94
CA GLY A 63 -3.68 4.01 12.38
C GLY A 63 -2.49 4.03 11.42
N THR A 64 -2.66 3.54 10.19
CA THR A 64 -1.68 3.63 9.10
C THR A 64 -2.33 4.25 7.86
N ASP A 65 -1.63 5.16 7.20
CA ASP A 65 -2.10 5.78 5.97
C ASP A 65 -1.80 4.85 4.79
N LEU A 66 -2.83 4.44 4.07
CA LEU A 66 -2.73 3.57 2.88
C LEU A 66 -3.89 3.70 1.90
N LEU A 67 -4.89 4.55 2.20
CA LEU A 67 -6.09 4.69 1.38
C LEU A 67 -5.90 5.78 0.33
N PHE A 68 -6.74 5.75 -0.69
CA PHE A 68 -6.77 6.67 -1.82
C PHE A 68 -6.68 8.14 -1.41
N LYS A 69 -7.46 8.52 -0.39
CA LYS A 69 -7.47 9.88 0.17
C LYS A 69 -6.12 10.32 0.74
N ASP A 70 -5.27 9.37 1.13
CA ASP A 70 -3.98 9.61 1.79
C ASP A 70 -2.80 9.54 0.81
N ILE A 71 -2.97 9.00 -0.41
CA ILE A 71 -1.86 8.71 -1.34
C ILE A 71 -1.00 9.94 -1.68
N ASN A 72 -1.65 11.09 -1.89
CA ASN A 72 -0.93 12.33 -2.19
C ASN A 72 -0.02 12.74 -1.02
N ASP A 73 -0.57 12.66 0.19
CA ASP A 73 0.13 12.98 1.42
C ASP A 73 1.21 11.94 1.74
N ILE A 74 0.94 10.65 1.55
CA ILE A 74 1.92 9.56 1.70
C ILE A 74 3.15 9.81 0.83
N ASN A 75 2.96 10.13 -0.46
CA ASN A 75 4.09 10.36 -1.37
C ASN A 75 4.85 11.64 -1.00
N LYS A 76 4.14 12.72 -0.69
CA LYS A 76 4.75 13.98 -0.26
C LYS A 76 5.55 13.81 1.03
N TYR A 77 4.93 13.30 2.09
CA TYR A 77 5.54 13.16 3.41
C TYR A 77 6.65 12.12 3.43
N THR A 78 6.60 11.08 2.58
CA THR A 78 7.73 10.15 2.43
C THR A 78 8.96 10.87 1.87
N VAL A 79 8.79 11.76 0.90
CA VAL A 79 9.89 12.57 0.36
C VAL A 79 10.43 13.53 1.40
N GLU A 80 9.55 14.25 2.12
CA GLU A 80 9.96 15.17 3.20
C GLU A 80 10.73 14.43 4.30
N LEU A 81 10.19 13.31 4.79
CA LEU A 81 10.82 12.45 5.79
C LEU A 81 12.24 12.02 5.38
N MET A 82 12.42 11.59 4.12
CA MET A 82 13.73 11.21 3.61
C MET A 82 14.69 12.41 3.51
N GLN A 83 14.20 13.56 3.03
CA GLN A 83 15.02 14.78 2.90
C GLN A 83 15.50 15.30 4.26
N GLU A 84 14.62 15.35 5.26
CA GLU A 84 14.93 15.76 6.63
C GLU A 84 16.01 14.87 7.27
N ASN A 85 16.08 13.61 6.84
CA ASN A 85 17.06 12.62 7.30
C ASN A 85 18.27 12.45 6.36
N ASN A 86 18.46 13.34 5.38
CA ASN A 86 19.56 13.31 4.41
C ASN A 86 19.63 12.02 3.57
N ILE A 87 18.47 11.45 3.24
CA ILE A 87 18.34 10.25 2.42
C ILE A 87 18.04 10.64 0.98
N SER A 88 18.84 10.12 0.04
CA SER A 88 18.61 10.31 -1.39
C SER A 88 17.30 9.64 -1.82
N ILE A 89 16.42 10.43 -2.46
CA ILE A 89 15.14 9.93 -2.97
C ILE A 89 15.39 9.01 -4.17
N PRO A 90 14.92 7.74 -4.14
CA PRO A 90 15.04 6.85 -5.28
C PRO A 90 14.22 7.37 -6.48
N VAL A 91 14.84 7.38 -7.67
CA VAL A 91 14.15 7.77 -8.90
C VAL A 91 13.02 6.78 -9.20
N GLY A 92 11.81 7.28 -9.44
CA GLY A 92 10.64 6.47 -9.76
C GLY A 92 9.86 5.94 -8.54
N MET A 93 10.33 6.27 -7.32
CA MET A 93 9.66 5.92 -6.07
C MET A 93 8.18 6.30 -6.08
N TYR A 94 7.35 5.38 -5.63
CA TYR A 94 5.96 5.62 -5.28
C TYR A 94 5.69 4.97 -3.92
N SER A 95 5.35 5.79 -2.94
CA SER A 95 4.97 5.31 -1.62
C SER A 95 3.49 4.98 -1.57
N PHE A 96 3.18 3.79 -1.05
CA PHE A 96 1.82 3.28 -0.94
C PHE A 96 1.36 3.15 0.52
N LEU A 97 2.25 3.41 1.48
CA LEU A 97 1.96 3.31 2.90
C LEU A 97 2.89 4.21 3.71
N LEU A 98 2.31 4.98 4.63
CA LEU A 98 3.03 5.73 5.65
C LEU A 98 2.47 5.38 7.04
N HIS A 99 3.35 4.88 7.91
CA HIS A 99 3.00 4.55 9.27
C HIS A 99 3.46 5.67 10.21
N GLN A 100 2.47 6.42 10.73
CA GLN A 100 2.64 7.46 11.75
C GLN A 100 3.74 8.48 11.45
N GLY A 101 3.98 8.78 10.16
CA GLY A 101 4.96 9.77 9.71
C GLY A 101 6.44 9.36 9.80
N TYR A 102 6.78 8.19 10.35
CA TYR A 102 8.20 7.82 10.56
C TYR A 102 8.65 6.57 9.79
N SER A 103 7.72 5.80 9.22
CA SER A 103 8.07 4.64 8.39
C SER A 103 7.20 4.54 7.14
N ALA A 104 7.85 4.52 5.98
CA ALA A 104 7.19 4.44 4.69
C ALA A 104 7.52 3.12 3.98
N LEU A 105 6.54 2.59 3.25
CA LEU A 105 6.75 1.54 2.25
C LEU A 105 6.47 2.07 0.86
N PHE A 106 7.29 1.62 -0.09
CA PHE A 106 7.24 2.10 -1.47
C PHE A 106 7.75 1.04 -2.43
N PHE A 107 7.43 1.22 -3.71
CA PHE A 107 8.06 0.52 -4.82
C PHE A 107 8.79 1.51 -5.71
N ILE A 108 9.79 1.03 -6.45
CA ILE A 108 10.56 1.80 -7.43
C ILE A 108 10.23 1.30 -8.84
N GLU A 109 10.17 -0.02 -8.98
CA GLU A 109 9.83 -0.71 -10.22
C GLU A 109 8.33 -0.58 -10.53
N ARG A 110 7.98 -0.64 -11.82
CA ARG A 110 6.60 -0.53 -12.34
C ARG A 110 6.12 -1.80 -13.05
N ASP A 111 6.71 -2.93 -12.70
CA ASP A 111 6.21 -4.23 -13.13
C ASP A 111 4.88 -4.55 -12.42
N ASP A 112 4.24 -5.66 -12.83
CA ASP A 112 2.89 -6.01 -12.36
C ASP A 112 2.80 -6.22 -10.84
N ASP A 113 3.91 -6.61 -10.19
CA ASP A 113 4.00 -6.92 -8.76
C ASP A 113 5.40 -6.58 -8.22
N PRO A 114 5.65 -5.30 -7.89
CA PRO A 114 6.99 -4.81 -7.64
C PRO A 114 7.53 -5.22 -6.28
N SER A 115 8.86 -5.15 -6.17
CA SER A 115 9.56 -5.28 -4.90
C SER A 115 9.14 -4.17 -3.93
N VAL A 116 8.94 -4.53 -2.67
CA VAL A 116 8.67 -3.55 -1.60
C VAL A 116 9.96 -3.11 -0.95
N TYR A 117 10.12 -1.80 -0.82
CA TYR A 117 11.17 -1.15 -0.07
C TYR A 117 10.58 -0.48 1.17
N CYS A 118 11.42 -0.34 2.19
CA CYS A 118 11.06 0.27 3.46
C CYS A 118 12.08 1.34 3.80
N TYR A 119 11.58 2.49 4.24
CA TYR A 119 12.35 3.48 4.94
C TYR A 119 11.75 3.70 6.33
N THR A 120 12.61 3.82 7.34
CA THR A 120 12.25 4.20 8.70
C THR A 120 13.24 5.28 9.13
N GLU A 121 12.74 6.31 9.82
CA GLU A 121 13.55 7.41 10.34
C GLU A 121 14.85 6.92 10.99
N GLY A 122 15.97 7.55 10.63
CA GLY A 122 17.31 7.18 11.12
C GLY A 122 17.85 5.82 10.66
N LYS A 123 17.22 5.15 9.69
CA LYS A 123 17.72 3.91 9.05
C LYS A 123 18.11 4.15 7.60
N GLU A 124 18.76 3.16 6.99
CA GLU A 124 18.94 3.15 5.54
C GLU A 124 17.69 2.59 4.85
N ILE A 125 17.48 2.97 3.59
CA ILE A 125 16.47 2.33 2.74
C ILE A 125 16.80 0.85 2.61
N LYS A 126 15.80 -0.01 2.84
CA LYS A 126 15.95 -1.45 2.75
C LYS A 126 14.97 -2.05 1.75
N LYS A 127 15.49 -2.81 0.79
CA LYS A 127 14.67 -3.74 0.00
C LYS A 127 14.18 -4.87 0.90
N THR A 128 12.87 -5.05 1.02
CA THR A 128 12.30 -6.15 1.79
C THR A 128 12.41 -7.47 1.03
N LYS A 129 12.02 -8.58 1.68
CA LYS A 129 11.94 -9.89 1.03
C LYS A 129 10.67 -10.09 0.19
N TYR A 130 9.76 -9.12 0.19
CA TYR A 130 8.43 -9.24 -0.38
C TYR A 130 8.30 -8.44 -1.67
N VAL A 131 7.50 -8.96 -2.59
CA VAL A 131 6.79 -8.13 -3.57
C VAL A 131 5.48 -7.59 -2.97
N PHE A 132 4.83 -6.65 -3.63
CA PHE A 132 3.66 -5.95 -3.10
C PHE A 132 2.55 -6.92 -2.66
N SER A 133 2.19 -7.88 -3.52
CA SER A 133 1.13 -8.84 -3.19
C SER A 133 1.48 -9.71 -1.98
N GLU A 134 2.74 -10.15 -1.86
CA GLU A 134 3.21 -10.95 -0.72
C GLU A 134 3.22 -10.14 0.59
N TYR A 135 3.57 -8.86 0.52
CA TYR A 135 3.49 -7.95 1.66
C TYR A 135 2.05 -7.86 2.17
N VAL A 136 1.09 -7.59 1.28
CA VAL A 136 -0.33 -7.50 1.67
C VAL A 136 -0.83 -8.82 2.26
N LEU A 137 -0.44 -9.98 1.71
CA LEU A 137 -0.79 -11.28 2.27
C LEU A 137 -0.23 -11.50 3.68
N ALA A 138 1.01 -11.07 3.94
CA ALA A 138 1.59 -11.14 5.26
C ALA A 138 0.84 -10.24 6.27
N GLU A 139 0.40 -9.04 5.85
CA GLU A 139 -0.42 -8.16 6.68
C GLU A 139 -1.82 -8.73 6.93
N ILE A 140 -2.42 -9.43 5.96
CA ILE A 140 -3.69 -10.15 6.14
C ILE A 140 -3.54 -11.28 7.17
N GLU A 141 -2.43 -12.03 7.12
CA GLU A 141 -2.15 -13.07 8.12
C GLU A 141 -2.01 -12.48 9.52
N LEU A 142 -1.28 -11.36 9.65
CA LEU A 142 -1.14 -10.64 10.92
C LEU A 142 -2.49 -10.13 11.41
N TYR A 143 -3.28 -9.49 10.56
CA TYR A 143 -4.63 -9.02 10.90
C TYR A 143 -5.45 -10.17 11.47
N ASN A 144 -5.57 -11.30 10.75
CA ASN A 144 -6.35 -12.46 11.18
C ASN A 144 -5.89 -13.08 12.50
N ARG A 145 -4.61 -12.92 12.87
CA ARG A 145 -4.06 -13.44 14.13
C ARG A 145 -4.50 -12.64 15.36
N TYR A 146 -4.81 -11.36 15.18
CA TYR A 146 -5.10 -10.43 16.28
C TYR A 146 -6.54 -9.89 16.27
N GLN A 147 -7.44 -10.50 15.49
CA GLN A 147 -8.88 -10.20 15.53
C GLN A 147 -9.61 -10.91 16.67
#